data_AF-A0A6M3K2P9-F1
#
_entry.id   AF-A0A6M3K2P9-F1
#
_cell.length_a   1.000
_cell.length_b   1.000
_cell.length_c   1.000
_cell.angle_alpha   90.00
_cell.angle_beta   90.00
_cell.angle_gamma   90.00
#
_symmetry.space_group_name_H-M   'P 1'
#
loop_
_entity.id
_entity.type
_entity.pdbx_description
1 polymer ?
#
loop_
_entity_poly.entity_id
_entity_poly.type
_entity_poly.pdbx_seq_one_letter_code
_entity_poly.pdbx_strand_id
1 'polypeptide(L)'
;MKNNKRVLTCVYCGVAYPEGTPPHGSKVLTDHIKVCEKHPLRDAEQKILKLRKALIGLVGASTKEELQQLELGIRIAPTSDQDKVVMINAIHVLIDTFEKE
;
A
#
# COMPACT_ATOMS: atom_id res chain seq x y z
N MET A 1 -39.18 16.21 -18.24
CA MET A 1 -38.42 16.08 -16.98
C MET A 1 -37.01 16.55 -17.25
N LYS A 2 -36.53 17.64 -16.64
CA LYS A 2 -35.14 18.09 -16.81
C LYS A 2 -34.24 16.99 -16.24
N ASN A 3 -33.45 16.33 -17.08
CA ASN A 3 -32.39 15.43 -16.63
C ASN A 3 -31.43 16.25 -15.78
N ASN A 4 -31.63 16.23 -14.46
CA ASN A 4 -30.74 16.85 -13.49
C ASN A 4 -29.50 15.95 -13.42
N LYS A 5 -28.65 16.06 -14.45
CA LYS A 5 -27.44 15.27 -14.59
C LYS A 5 -26.51 15.69 -13.45
N ARG A 6 -26.46 14.85 -12.41
CA ARG A 6 -25.63 15.09 -11.23
C ARG A 6 -24.17 15.06 -11.66
N VAL A 7 -23.48 16.19 -11.51
CA VAL A 7 -22.04 16.27 -11.69
C VAL A 7 -21.39 15.66 -10.46
N LEU A 8 -20.57 14.63 -10.67
CA LEU A 8 -19.77 14.04 -9.59
C LEU A 8 -18.56 14.94 -9.31
N THR A 9 -18.18 15.00 -8.04
CA THR A 9 -17.01 15.74 -7.60
C THR A 9 -16.11 14.85 -6.76
N CYS A 10 -14.81 15.13 -6.76
CA CYS A 10 -13.89 14.50 -5.83
C CYS A 10 -14.22 14.96 -4.40
N VAL A 11 -14.45 14.00 -3.50
CA VAL A 11 -14.81 14.28 -2.10
C VAL A 11 -13.74 15.11 -1.38
N TYR A 12 -12.48 14.95 -1.76
CA TYR A 12 -11.35 15.59 -1.06
C TYR A 12 -10.97 16.97 -1.62
N CYS A 13 -10.96 17.15 -2.93
CA CYS A 13 -10.55 18.42 -3.54
C CYS A 13 -11.66 19.22 -4.20
N GLY A 14 -12.87 18.66 -4.33
CA GLY A 14 -14.02 19.32 -4.93
C GLY A 14 -13.97 19.45 -6.45
N VAL A 15 -12.92 18.93 -7.12
CA VAL A 15 -12.84 18.94 -8.59
C VAL A 15 -14.02 18.18 -9.19
N ALA A 16 -14.71 18.82 -10.13
CA ALA A 16 -15.81 18.23 -10.87
C ALA A 16 -15.29 17.29 -11.96
N TYR A 17 -15.89 16.11 -12.06
CA TYR A 17 -15.64 15.16 -13.14
C TYR A 17 -16.54 15.46 -14.36
N PRO A 18 -16.17 14.97 -15.55
CA PRO A 18 -17.01 15.10 -16.73
C PRO A 18 -18.45 14.62 -16.49
N GLU A 19 -19.41 15.32 -17.08
CA GLU A 19 -20.82 14.96 -16.97
C GLU A 19 -21.06 13.53 -17.46
N GLY A 20 -21.84 12.74 -16.71
CA GLY A 20 -22.11 11.34 -17.04
C GLY A 20 -21.03 10.36 -16.59
N THR A 21 -19.97 10.82 -15.90
CA THR A 21 -19.01 9.93 -15.24
C THR A 21 -19.76 9.01 -14.25
N PRO A 22 -19.61 7.67 -14.35
CA PRO A 22 -20.22 6.78 -13.38
C PRO A 22 -19.52 6.90 -12.02
N PRO A 23 -20.20 6.64 -10.90
CA PRO A 23 -19.65 6.83 -9.55
C PRO A 23 -18.53 5.85 -9.17
N HIS A 24 -18.26 4.83 -9.99
CA HIS A 24 -17.20 3.85 -9.76
C HIS A 24 -16.70 3.30 -11.10
N GLY A 25 -15.52 2.66 -11.07
CA GLY A 25 -14.97 1.92 -12.22
C GLY A 25 -14.51 2.78 -13.40
N SER A 26 -14.71 4.11 -13.36
CA SER A 26 -14.21 5.00 -14.41
C SER A 26 -12.76 5.38 -14.16
N LYS A 27 -11.95 5.27 -15.23
CA LYS A 27 -10.53 5.62 -15.22
C LYS A 27 -10.28 7.07 -14.79
N VAL A 28 -11.17 8.00 -15.15
CA VAL A 28 -11.03 9.42 -14.79
C VAL A 28 -11.02 9.63 -13.26
N LEU A 29 -11.77 8.82 -12.51
CA LEU A 29 -11.81 8.87 -11.05
C LEU A 29 -10.47 8.38 -10.49
N THR A 30 -10.00 7.23 -10.94
CA THR A 30 -8.76 6.62 -10.44
C THR A 30 -7.53 7.42 -10.84
N ASP A 31 -7.50 8.00 -12.04
CA ASP A 31 -6.41 8.87 -12.49
C ASP A 31 -6.33 10.13 -11.63
N HIS A 32 -7.49 10.75 -11.34
CA HIS A 32 -7.54 11.91 -10.46
C HIS A 32 -7.06 11.59 -9.05
N ILE A 33 -7.50 10.48 -8.46
CA ILE A 33 -7.10 10.05 -7.10
C ILE A 33 -5.57 9.97 -6.97
N LYS A 34 -4.86 9.49 -8.01
CA LYS A 34 -3.39 9.35 -8.00
C LYS A 34 -2.64 10.68 -7.95
N VAL A 35 -3.25 11.77 -8.43
CA VAL A 35 -2.59 13.09 -8.54
C VAL A 35 -3.24 14.16 -7.66
N CYS A 36 -4.31 13.82 -6.94
CA CYS A 36 -5.05 14.77 -6.12
C CYS A 36 -4.27 15.09 -4.83
N GLU A 37 -3.85 16.34 -4.68
CA GLU A 37 -3.08 16.83 -3.53
C GLU A 37 -3.79 16.64 -2.18
N LYS A 38 -5.13 16.73 -2.17
CA LYS A 38 -5.93 16.55 -0.96
C LYS A 38 -6.33 15.09 -0.72
N HIS A 39 -6.02 14.18 -1.64
CA HIS A 39 -6.40 12.78 -1.48
C HIS A 39 -5.44 12.07 -0.50
N PRO A 40 -5.96 11.35 0.50
CA PRO A 40 -5.13 10.71 1.54
C PRO A 40 -4.25 9.56 1.02
N LEU A 41 -4.36 9.20 -0.26
CA LEU A 41 -3.61 8.10 -0.87
C LEU A 41 -2.11 8.36 -0.82
N ARG A 42 -1.68 9.59 -1.17
CA ARG A 42 -0.26 9.94 -1.23
C ARG A 42 0.42 9.88 0.14
N ASP A 43 -0.25 10.37 1.18
CA ASP A 43 0.22 10.28 2.56
C ASP A 43 0.28 8.82 3.04
N ALA A 44 -0.71 8.00 2.69
CA ALA A 44 -0.70 6.56 2.99
C ALA A 44 0.48 5.84 2.31
N GLU A 45 0.72 6.09 1.02
CA GLU A 45 1.88 5.55 0.27
C GLU A 45 3.20 5.92 0.94
N GLN A 46 3.37 7.19 1.32
CA GLN A 46 4.59 7.67 2.00
C GLN A 46 4.78 7.01 3.37
N LYS A 47 3.72 6.85 4.14
CA LYS A 47 3.76 6.14 5.43
C LYS A 47 4.14 4.67 5.26
N ILE A 48 3.56 3.98 4.28
CA ILE A 48 3.91 2.59 3.94
C ILE A 48 5.38 2.49 3.56
N LEU A 49 5.88 3.39 2.71
CA LEU A 49 7.29 3.41 2.32
C LEU A 49 8.22 3.63 3.52
N LYS A 50 7.86 4.55 4.43
CA LYS A 50 8.65 4.82 5.64
C LYS A 50 8.68 3.61 6.58
N LEU A 51 7.53 2.95 6.79
CA LEU A 51 7.43 1.75 7.61
C LEU A 51 8.22 0.58 7.00
N ARG A 52 8.10 0.37 5.68
CA ARG A 52 8.87 -0.65 4.96
C ARG A 52 10.38 -0.43 5.10
N LYS A 53 10.86 0.81 4.94
CA LYS A 53 12.28 1.15 5.15
C LYS A 53 12.74 0.85 6.58
N ALA A 54 11.94 1.22 7.58
CA ALA A 54 12.28 0.94 8.97
C ALA A 54 12.32 -0.57 9.26
N LEU A 55 11.38 -1.33 8.69
CA LEU A 55 11.30 -2.78 8.86
C LEU A 55 12.46 -3.49 8.14
N ILE A 56 12.84 -3.07 6.94
CA ILE A 56 14.05 -3.55 6.25
C ILE A 56 15.29 -3.30 7.12
N GLY A 57 15.42 -2.11 7.71
CA GLY A 57 16.53 -1.79 8.62
C GLY A 57 16.57 -2.66 9.88
N LEU A 58 15.40 -3.05 10.40
CA LEU A 58 15.29 -3.93 11.57
C LEU A 58 15.56 -5.40 11.23
N VAL A 59 15.04 -5.89 10.11
CA VAL A 59 15.16 -7.28 9.67
C VAL A 59 16.54 -7.56 9.06
N GLY A 60 17.16 -6.56 8.44
CA GLY A 60 18.49 -6.65 7.83
C GLY A 60 18.51 -7.28 6.43
N ALA A 61 17.34 -7.47 5.81
CA ALA A 61 17.18 -8.03 4.46
C ALA A 61 16.19 -7.21 3.64
N SER A 62 16.45 -7.08 2.34
CA SER A 62 15.76 -6.14 1.46
C SER A 62 15.37 -6.68 0.09
N THR A 63 15.73 -7.93 -0.23
CA THR A 63 15.29 -8.64 -1.44
C THR A 63 14.45 -9.85 -1.07
N LYS A 64 13.63 -10.34 -2.02
CA LYS A 64 12.77 -11.52 -1.79
C LYS A 64 13.61 -12.76 -1.47
N GLU A 65 14.73 -12.92 -2.16
CA GLU A 65 15.66 -14.02 -1.98
C GLU A 65 16.35 -13.97 -0.61
N GLU A 66 16.85 -12.79 -0.20
CA GLU A 66 17.45 -12.60 1.13
C GLU A 66 16.45 -12.90 2.25
N LEU A 67 15.21 -12.43 2.09
CA LEU A 67 14.14 -12.65 3.07
C LEU A 67 13.75 -14.12 3.19
N GLN A 68 13.66 -14.85 2.08
CA GLN A 68 13.41 -16.29 2.09
C GLN A 68 14.55 -17.07 2.75
N GLN A 69 15.80 -16.71 2.46
CA GLN A 69 16.96 -17.32 3.11
C GLN A 69 16.98 -17.02 4.62
N LEU A 70 16.66 -15.78 5.01
CA LEU A 70 16.57 -15.38 6.40
C LEU A 70 15.47 -16.16 7.14
N GLU A 71 14.31 -16.38 6.50
CA GLU A 71 13.23 -17.17 7.09
C GLU A 71 13.68 -18.60 7.42
N LEU A 72 14.38 -19.26 6.49
CA LEU A 72 14.94 -20.59 6.71
C LEU A 72 15.90 -20.60 7.90
N GLY A 73 16.75 -19.59 8.01
CA GLY A 73 17.67 -19.42 9.14
C GLY A 73 16.96 -19.24 10.48
N ILE A 74 15.92 -18.39 10.53
CA ILE A 74 15.13 -18.14 11.75
C ILE A 74 14.42 -19.41 12.23
N ARG A 75 13.87 -20.23 11.31
CA ARG A 75 13.15 -21.46 11.66
C ARG A 75 14.02 -22.44 12.46
N ILE A 76 15.28 -22.57 12.09
CA ILE A 76 16.24 -23.47 12.75
C ILE A 76 17.05 -22.81 13.87
N ALA A 77 16.93 -21.49 14.07
CA ALA A 77 17.69 -20.76 15.07
C ALA A 77 17.36 -21.26 16.50
N PRO A 78 18.36 -21.33 17.40
CA PRO A 78 18.16 -21.71 18.80
C PRO A 78 17.63 -20.52 19.62
N THR A 79 16.44 -20.03 19.28
CA THR A 79 15.73 -18.96 20.01
C THR A 79 14.31 -19.42 20.35
N SER A 80 13.60 -18.62 21.15
CA SER A 80 12.22 -18.90 21.54
C SER A 80 11.28 -18.95 20.33
N ASP A 81 10.23 -19.77 20.39
CA ASP A 81 9.23 -19.82 19.33
C ASP A 81 8.51 -18.48 19.15
N GLN A 82 8.38 -17.70 20.23
CA GLN A 82 7.80 -16.36 20.18
C GLN A 82 8.64 -15.44 19.29
N ASP A 83 9.95 -15.41 19.49
CA ASP A 83 10.85 -14.59 18.68
C ASP A 83 10.88 -15.04 17.22
N LYS A 84 10.83 -16.35 16.97
CA LYS A 84 10.73 -16.90 15.61
C LYS A 84 9.46 -16.40 14.91
N VAL A 85 8.31 -16.48 15.56
CA VAL A 85 7.03 -16.04 14.99
C VAL A 85 7.07 -14.55 14.65
N VAL A 86 7.59 -13.71 15.54
CA VAL A 86 7.70 -12.26 15.29
C VAL A 86 8.58 -11.99 14.07
N MET A 87 9.75 -12.64 13.97
CA MET A 87 10.67 -12.46 12.84
C MET A 87 10.10 -12.99 11.52
N ILE A 88 9.47 -14.17 11.53
CA ILE A 88 8.84 -14.75 10.33
C ILE A 88 7.69 -13.86 9.85
N ASN A 89 6.85 -13.34 10.75
CA ASN A 89 5.78 -12.41 10.38
C ASN A 89 6.34 -11.12 9.76
N ALA A 90 7.43 -10.57 10.31
CA ALA A 90 8.09 -9.41 9.73
C ALA A 90 8.60 -9.69 8.30
N ILE A 91 9.18 -10.87 8.08
CA ILE A 91 9.64 -11.33 6.77
C ILE A 91 8.47 -11.46 5.79
N HIS A 92 7.37 -12.09 6.19
CA HIS A 92 6.18 -12.24 5.35
C HIS A 92 5.57 -10.89 4.97
N VAL A 93 5.46 -9.95 5.91
CA VAL A 93 5.01 -8.58 5.61
C VAL A 93 5.93 -7.89 4.60
N LEU A 94 7.25 -8.06 4.71
CA LEU A 94 8.18 -7.52 3.72
C LEU A 94 7.98 -8.16 2.34
N ILE A 95 7.79 -9.48 2.26
CA ILE A 95 7.53 -10.21 1.00
C ILE A 95 6.23 -9.73 0.34
N ASP A 96 5.12 -9.70 1.08
CA ASP A 96 3.79 -9.32 0.57
C ASP A 96 3.74 -7.88 0.03
N THR A 97 4.67 -7.04 0.46
CA THR A 97 4.75 -5.64 0.05
C THR A 97 5.77 -5.36 -1.06
N PHE A 98 6.41 -6.38 -1.68
CA PHE A 98 7.26 -6.19 -2.88
C PHE A 98 6.47 -5.96 -4.18
N GLU A 99 5.32 -6.60 -4.34
CA GLU A 99 4.69 -6.77 -5.67
C GLU A 99 3.50 -5.82 -5.91
N LYS A 100 3.48 -4.66 -5.24
CA LYS A 100 2.42 -3.64 -5.42
C LYS A 100 2.97 -2.28 -5.87
N GLU A 101 4.03 -2.28 -6.69
CA GLU A 101 4.49 -1.09 -7.43
C GLU A 101 4.06 -1.16 -8.91
#